data_AF-A0A0D2QDK2-F1
#
_entry.id   AF-A0A0D2QDK2-F1
#
_cell.length_a   1.000
_cell.length_b   1.000
_cell.length_c   1.000
_cell.angle_alpha   90.00
_cell.angle_beta   90.00
_cell.angle_gamma   90.00
#
_symmetry.space_group_name_H-M   'P 1'
#
loop_
_entity.id
_entity.type
_entity.pdbx_description
1 polymer ?
#
loop_
_entity_poly.entity_id
_entity_poly.type
_entity_poly.pdbx_seq_one_letter_code
_entity_poly.pdbx_strand_id
1 'polypeptide(L)'
;MALQPSLRAQLILGAPDAPHTLDVFVDYVCPYSAKIALRLDRVLAPLLAPGGAYAGKVKVILRLHPQPWHAVSTLVHEAALAVLRVSPAHFWPFSLELFKHQEEYFDVPTQDLSIREIRARLAQLAGTVLPGGAAAADQVTSLLTLASSPNGGTAVTDDLKYNVKFARQNGIHVSPTVLWDGLVQNQVSSGWEAPEWSAFLAKQVTA
;
A
#
# COMPACT_ATOMS: atom_id res chain seq x y z
N MET A 1 -4.31 12.46 8.46
CA MET A 1 -2.90 12.61 8.91
C MET A 1 -1.99 13.00 7.75
N ALA A 2 -0.85 13.64 8.03
CA ALA A 2 0.08 14.07 6.99
C ALA A 2 0.94 12.91 6.43
N LEU A 3 1.41 13.09 5.19
CA LEU A 3 2.44 12.28 4.55
C LEU A 3 3.69 13.15 4.36
N GLN A 4 4.87 12.55 4.46
CA GLN A 4 6.08 13.23 3.97
C GLN A 4 5.96 13.45 2.46
N PRO A 5 6.55 14.53 1.88
CA PRO A 5 6.40 14.84 0.47
C PRO A 5 6.76 13.67 -0.46
N SER A 6 7.83 12.92 -0.14
CA SER A 6 8.27 11.76 -0.92
C SER A 6 7.29 10.59 -0.92
N LEU A 7 6.34 10.53 0.01
CA LEU A 7 5.35 9.46 0.14
C LEU A 7 3.94 9.91 -0.20
N ARG A 8 3.77 11.09 -0.83
CA ARG A 8 2.45 11.63 -1.14
C ARG A 8 1.58 10.72 -2.01
N ALA A 9 2.20 9.88 -2.84
CA ALA A 9 1.50 8.89 -3.67
C ALA A 9 0.82 7.76 -2.86
N GLN A 10 1.10 7.64 -1.57
CA GLN A 10 0.34 6.78 -0.67
C GLN A 10 -1.08 7.30 -0.40
N LEU A 11 -1.39 8.56 -0.73
CA LEU A 11 -2.77 9.02 -0.85
C LEU A 11 -3.35 8.41 -2.13
N ILE A 12 -4.15 7.36 -1.97
CA ILE A 12 -4.64 6.54 -3.08
C ILE A 12 -6.02 6.97 -3.58
N LEU A 13 -6.85 7.61 -2.74
CA LEU A 13 -8.20 8.06 -3.08
C LEU A 13 -8.53 9.40 -2.42
N GLY A 14 -9.41 10.17 -3.06
CA GLY A 14 -9.92 11.44 -2.55
C GLY A 14 -8.99 12.63 -2.78
N ALA A 15 -9.44 13.82 -2.38
CA ALA A 15 -8.69 15.05 -2.59
C ALA A 15 -7.60 15.24 -1.51
N PRO A 16 -6.39 15.73 -1.84
CA PRO A 16 -5.33 15.94 -0.84
C PRO A 16 -5.69 16.85 0.32
N ASP A 17 -6.57 17.82 0.07
CA ASP A 17 -7.10 18.80 1.01
C ASP A 17 -8.37 18.34 1.74
N ALA A 18 -8.87 17.12 1.46
CA ALA A 18 -10.02 16.57 2.18
C ALA A 18 -9.77 16.56 3.70
N PRO A 19 -10.74 17.02 4.51
CA PRO A 19 -10.55 17.20 5.95
C PRO A 19 -10.39 15.86 6.69
N HIS A 20 -11.14 14.84 6.29
CA HIS A 20 -11.08 13.53 6.94
C HIS A 20 -10.09 12.59 6.26
N THR A 21 -9.38 11.80 7.06
CA THR A 21 -8.41 10.81 6.59
C THR A 21 -8.75 9.41 7.06
N LEU A 22 -8.85 8.48 6.12
CA LEU A 22 -8.86 7.05 6.35
C LEU A 22 -7.45 6.49 6.09
N ASP A 23 -6.68 6.21 7.13
CA ASP A 23 -5.39 5.53 7.02
C ASP A 23 -5.62 4.01 7.07
N VAL A 24 -5.20 3.29 6.04
CA VAL A 24 -5.37 1.82 5.94
C VAL A 24 -3.99 1.16 5.91
N PHE A 25 -3.62 0.51 7.00
CA PHE A 25 -2.37 -0.23 7.14
C PHE A 25 -2.53 -1.62 6.56
N VAL A 26 -1.70 -1.95 5.57
CA VAL A 26 -1.79 -3.21 4.81
C VAL A 26 -0.45 -3.92 4.75
N ASP A 27 -0.51 -5.23 4.61
CA ASP A 27 0.61 -6.07 4.21
C ASP A 27 0.28 -6.72 2.86
N TYR A 28 1.13 -6.54 1.85
CA TYR A 28 0.95 -7.17 0.54
C TYR A 28 0.87 -8.69 0.54
N VAL A 29 1.34 -9.37 1.58
CA VAL A 29 1.31 -10.85 1.72
C VAL A 29 0.15 -11.31 2.64
N CYS A 30 -0.62 -10.37 3.21
CA CYS A 30 -1.80 -10.71 4.03
C CYS A 30 -3.07 -10.84 3.17
N PRO A 31 -3.80 -11.98 3.21
CA PRO A 31 -5.02 -12.16 2.43
C PRO A 31 -6.16 -11.21 2.82
N TYR A 32 -6.24 -10.80 4.09
CA TYR A 32 -7.21 -9.80 4.54
C TYR A 32 -6.87 -8.39 4.04
N SER A 33 -5.58 -8.09 3.86
CA SER A 33 -5.14 -6.82 3.27
C SER A 33 -5.49 -6.76 1.79
N ALA A 34 -5.35 -7.86 1.04
CA ALA A 34 -5.82 -7.94 -0.34
C ALA A 34 -7.33 -7.69 -0.43
N LYS A 35 -8.12 -8.34 0.44
CA LYS A 35 -9.58 -8.14 0.50
C LYS A 35 -9.94 -6.67 0.68
N ILE A 36 -9.41 -5.99 1.70
CA ILE A 36 -9.76 -4.59 1.93
C ILE A 36 -9.29 -3.69 0.79
N ALA A 37 -8.08 -3.88 0.26
CA ALA A 37 -7.53 -3.05 -0.81
C ALA A 37 -8.41 -3.08 -2.07
N LEU A 38 -8.85 -4.27 -2.49
CA LEU A 38 -9.77 -4.43 -3.62
C LEU A 38 -11.15 -3.81 -3.35
N ARG A 39 -11.61 -3.77 -2.08
CA ARG A 39 -12.85 -3.08 -1.70
C ARG A 39 -12.70 -1.57 -1.65
N LEU A 40 -11.55 -1.03 -1.24
CA LEU A 40 -11.29 0.41 -1.34
C LEU A 40 -11.44 0.88 -2.79
N ASP A 41 -10.86 0.15 -3.74
CA ASP A 41 -10.94 0.48 -5.16
C ASP A 41 -12.38 0.35 -5.71
N ARG A 42 -13.04 -0.77 -5.43
CA ARG A 42 -14.37 -1.04 -5.97
C ARG A 42 -15.49 -0.21 -5.33
N VAL A 43 -15.38 0.07 -4.03
CA VAL A 43 -16.47 0.63 -3.21
C VAL A 43 -16.20 2.09 -2.85
N LEU A 44 -15.02 2.39 -2.29
CA LEU A 44 -14.73 3.77 -1.86
C LEU A 44 -14.36 4.67 -3.03
N ALA A 45 -13.64 4.19 -4.04
CA ALA A 45 -13.20 5.06 -5.13
C ALA A 45 -14.37 5.82 -5.81
N PRO A 46 -15.51 5.17 -6.17
CA PRO A 46 -16.66 5.89 -6.72
C PRO A 46 -17.29 6.90 -5.74
N LEU A 47 -17.28 6.60 -4.44
CA LEU A 47 -17.86 7.47 -3.40
C LEU A 47 -17.03 8.74 -3.18
N LEU A 48 -15.71 8.65 -3.38
CA LEU A 48 -14.75 9.73 -3.13
C LEU A 48 -14.33 10.48 -4.41
N ALA A 49 -14.61 9.92 -5.59
CA ALA A 49 -14.35 10.54 -6.89
C ALA A 49 -15.18 11.82 -7.11
N PRO A 50 -14.82 12.70 -8.05
CA PRO A 50 -15.62 13.87 -8.41
C PRO A 50 -17.08 13.48 -8.73
N GLY A 51 -18.04 14.13 -8.05
CA GLY A 51 -19.47 13.81 -8.16
C GLY A 51 -19.97 12.70 -7.21
N GLY A 52 -19.07 11.99 -6.52
CA GLY A 52 -19.42 11.05 -5.46
C GLY A 52 -19.91 11.74 -4.18
N ALA A 53 -20.68 11.02 -3.35
CA ALA A 53 -21.33 11.56 -2.15
C ALA A 53 -20.35 12.18 -1.12
N TYR A 54 -19.09 11.76 -1.14
CA TYR A 54 -18.04 12.19 -0.23
C TYR A 54 -16.85 12.82 -0.97
N ALA A 55 -17.04 13.26 -2.22
CA ALA A 55 -16.05 14.00 -2.99
C ALA A 55 -15.53 15.20 -2.19
N GLY A 56 -14.20 15.32 -2.07
CA GLY A 56 -13.56 16.40 -1.31
C GLY A 56 -13.71 16.33 0.22
N LYS A 57 -14.44 15.34 0.77
CA LYS A 57 -14.68 15.20 2.22
C LYS A 57 -13.73 14.22 2.88
N VAL A 58 -13.36 13.15 2.16
CA VAL A 58 -12.52 12.07 2.68
C VAL A 58 -11.39 11.78 1.73
N LYS A 59 -10.20 11.51 2.28
CA LYS A 59 -9.07 10.91 1.57
C LYS A 59 -8.66 9.60 2.20
N VAL A 60 -8.13 8.69 1.38
CA VAL A 60 -7.62 7.39 1.82
C VAL A 60 -6.13 7.35 1.62
N ILE A 61 -5.41 6.97 2.67
CA ILE A 61 -3.97 6.78 2.66
C ILE A 61 -3.65 5.31 2.89
N LEU A 62 -2.95 4.68 1.95
CA LEU A 62 -2.44 3.32 2.10
C LEU A 62 -1.10 3.36 2.86
N ARG A 63 -1.04 2.73 4.03
CA ARG A 63 0.17 2.63 4.85
C ARG A 63 0.78 1.25 4.70
N LEU A 64 2.08 1.21 4.41
CA LEU A 64 2.80 -0.04 4.25
C LEU A 64 3.18 -0.60 5.61
N HIS A 65 2.74 -1.82 5.92
CA HIS A 65 2.96 -2.46 7.21
C HIS A 65 3.35 -3.93 7.00
N PRO A 66 4.60 -4.20 6.57
CA PRO A 66 5.07 -5.57 6.39
C PRO A 66 5.04 -6.34 7.72
N GLN A 67 4.41 -7.51 7.71
CA GLN A 67 4.38 -8.38 8.87
C GLN A 67 5.61 -9.31 8.88
N PRO A 68 6.31 -9.43 10.02
CA PRO A 68 7.55 -10.21 10.08
C PRO A 68 7.36 -11.72 9.96
N TRP A 69 6.13 -12.22 10.09
CA TRP A 69 5.80 -13.64 9.90
C TRP A 69 5.46 -13.99 8.43
N HIS A 70 5.41 -13.02 7.53
CA HIS A 70 5.36 -13.27 6.08
C HIS A 70 6.78 -13.09 5.52
N ALA A 71 7.47 -14.19 5.23
CA ALA A 71 8.94 -14.20 5.10
C ALA A 71 9.47 -13.18 4.07
N VAL A 72 8.74 -13.01 2.97
CA VAL A 72 9.15 -12.16 1.84
C VAL A 72 8.45 -10.80 1.82
N SER A 73 7.56 -10.50 2.76
CA SER A 73 6.71 -9.30 2.74
C SER A 73 7.53 -8.01 2.68
N THR A 74 8.68 -7.95 3.36
CA THR A 74 9.60 -6.80 3.27
C THR A 74 10.00 -6.51 1.83
N LEU A 75 10.32 -7.53 1.04
CA LEU A 75 10.74 -7.38 -0.37
C LEU A 75 9.60 -6.86 -1.24
N VAL A 76 8.37 -7.33 -1.00
CA VAL A 76 7.17 -6.89 -1.73
C VAL A 76 6.87 -5.41 -1.44
N HIS A 77 7.03 -4.96 -0.20
CA HIS A 77 6.88 -3.55 0.16
C HIS A 77 7.99 -2.66 -0.38
N GLU A 78 9.25 -3.14 -0.43
CA GLU A 78 10.34 -2.43 -1.10
C GLU A 78 10.00 -2.20 -2.58
N ALA A 79 9.45 -3.22 -3.28
CA ALA A 79 9.04 -3.07 -4.67
C ALA A 79 7.96 -2.00 -4.86
N ALA A 80 6.95 -1.96 -3.98
CA ALA A 80 5.92 -0.93 -4.02
C ALA A 80 6.50 0.48 -3.83
N LEU A 81 7.47 0.65 -2.92
CA LEU A 81 8.16 1.93 -2.71
C LEU A 81 9.11 2.28 -3.87
N ALA A 82 9.74 1.30 -4.50
CA ALA A 82 10.55 1.53 -5.69
C ALA A 82 9.68 2.02 -6.85
N VAL A 83 8.51 1.41 -7.06
CA VAL A 83 7.51 1.89 -8.01
C VAL A 83 7.01 3.29 -7.65
N LEU A 84 6.77 3.56 -6.37
CA LEU A 84 6.39 4.90 -5.90
C LEU A 84 7.43 5.96 -6.32
N ARG A 85 8.72 5.64 -6.27
CA ARG A 85 9.79 6.57 -6.69
C ARG A 85 9.90 6.70 -8.21
N VAL A 86 9.77 5.60 -8.94
CA VAL A 86 9.88 5.59 -10.41
C VAL A 86 8.68 6.28 -11.06
N SER A 87 7.48 5.95 -10.60
CA SER A 87 6.24 6.49 -11.14
C SER A 87 5.18 6.62 -10.03
N PRO A 88 5.16 7.76 -9.31
CA PRO A 88 4.22 8.00 -8.21
C PRO A 88 2.75 7.75 -8.60
N ALA A 89 2.37 8.08 -9.84
CA ALA A 89 1.02 7.88 -10.35
C ALA A 89 0.60 6.40 -10.48
N HIS A 90 1.57 5.48 -10.58
CA HIS A 90 1.34 4.04 -10.75
C HIS A 90 1.53 3.26 -9.46
N PHE A 91 1.79 3.93 -8.33
CA PHE A 91 1.89 3.27 -7.02
C PHE A 91 0.62 2.48 -6.66
N TRP A 92 -0.57 3.10 -6.79
CA TRP A 92 -1.82 2.40 -6.47
C TRP A 92 -2.16 1.30 -7.48
N PRO A 93 -2.09 1.53 -8.80
CA PRO A 93 -2.22 0.46 -9.79
C PRO A 93 -1.29 -0.74 -9.54
N PHE A 94 -0.03 -0.49 -9.21
CA PHE A 94 0.93 -1.57 -8.91
C PHE A 94 0.62 -2.26 -7.58
N SER A 95 0.17 -1.51 -6.57
CA SER A 95 -0.29 -2.09 -5.30
C SER A 95 -1.45 -3.07 -5.51
N LEU A 96 -2.42 -2.72 -6.36
CA LEU A 96 -3.50 -3.62 -6.74
C LEU A 96 -2.97 -4.85 -7.49
N GLU A 97 -1.99 -4.67 -8.37
CA GLU A 97 -1.37 -5.79 -9.10
C GLU A 97 -0.62 -6.75 -8.17
N LEU A 98 0.11 -6.23 -7.18
CA LEU A 98 0.72 -7.03 -6.12
C LEU A 98 -0.31 -7.87 -5.37
N PHE A 99 -1.49 -7.30 -5.06
CA PHE A 99 -2.56 -8.05 -4.41
C PHE A 99 -3.20 -9.12 -5.31
N LYS A 100 -3.26 -8.91 -6.64
CA LYS A 100 -3.74 -9.94 -7.57
C LYS A 100 -2.77 -11.11 -7.69
N HIS A 101 -1.47 -10.83 -7.65
CA HIS A 101 -0.40 -11.82 -7.70
C HIS A 101 0.08 -12.27 -6.30
N GLN A 102 -0.69 -11.95 -5.25
CA GLN A 102 -0.27 -12.13 -3.86
C GLN A 102 0.14 -13.57 -3.54
N GLU A 103 -0.57 -14.57 -4.07
CA GLU A 103 -0.31 -15.98 -3.75
C GLU A 103 1.08 -16.43 -4.19
N GLU A 104 1.66 -15.80 -5.23
CA GLU A 104 3.03 -16.08 -5.69
C GLU A 104 4.10 -15.69 -4.66
N TYR A 105 3.74 -14.83 -3.70
CA TYR A 105 4.63 -14.31 -2.67
C TYR A 105 4.31 -14.86 -1.28
N PHE A 106 3.52 -15.94 -1.18
CA PHE A 106 3.38 -16.69 0.06
C PHE A 106 4.63 -17.52 0.38
N ASP A 107 4.72 -18.01 1.62
CA ASP A 107 5.92 -18.70 2.12
C ASP A 107 6.23 -19.96 1.29
N VAL A 108 5.23 -20.78 0.97
CA VAL A 108 5.44 -22.03 0.22
C VAL A 108 5.94 -21.77 -1.21
N PRO A 109 5.34 -20.88 -2.03
CA PRO A 109 5.86 -20.59 -3.38
C PRO A 109 7.23 -19.90 -3.41
N THR A 110 7.65 -19.26 -2.31
CA THR A 110 8.90 -18.51 -2.25
C THR A 110 10.03 -19.20 -1.47
N GLN A 111 9.78 -20.35 -0.84
CA GLN A 111 10.72 -21.02 0.06
C GLN A 111 12.09 -21.34 -0.56
N ASP A 112 12.11 -21.63 -1.87
CA ASP A 112 13.33 -22.01 -2.60
C ASP A 112 13.91 -20.87 -3.45
N LEU A 113 13.32 -19.67 -3.37
CA LEU A 113 13.76 -18.51 -4.15
C LEU A 113 14.78 -17.67 -3.37
N SER A 114 15.84 -17.26 -4.05
CA SER A 114 16.75 -16.26 -3.52
C SER A 114 16.09 -14.87 -3.47
N ILE A 115 16.59 -14.01 -2.58
CA ILE A 115 16.19 -12.59 -2.49
C ILE A 115 16.32 -11.89 -3.86
N ARG A 116 17.35 -12.24 -4.66
CA ARG A 116 17.56 -11.68 -6.00
C ARG A 116 16.48 -12.11 -6.98
N GLU A 117 16.08 -13.38 -6.96
CA GLU A 117 15.01 -13.89 -7.83
C GLU A 117 13.66 -13.25 -7.48
N ILE A 118 13.35 -13.11 -6.19
CA ILE A 118 12.12 -12.46 -5.74
C ILE A 118 12.09 -11.00 -6.19
N ARG A 119 13.17 -10.24 -5.99
CA ARG A 119 13.27 -8.85 -6.46
C ARG A 119 13.17 -8.71 -7.98
N ALA A 120 13.77 -9.65 -8.72
CA ALA A 120 13.67 -9.67 -10.18
C ALA A 120 12.23 -9.92 -10.64
N ARG A 121 11.50 -10.87 -10.03
CA ARG A 121 10.08 -11.12 -10.31
C ARG A 121 9.21 -9.90 -10.00
N LEU A 122 9.44 -9.25 -8.85
CA LEU A 122 8.72 -8.03 -8.47
C LEU A 122 8.97 -6.87 -9.44
N ALA A 123 10.22 -6.70 -9.91
CA ALA A 123 10.54 -5.67 -10.90
C ALA A 123 9.91 -5.99 -12.27
N GLN A 124 9.90 -7.25 -12.70
CA GLN A 124 9.20 -7.68 -13.91
C GLN A 124 7.69 -7.41 -13.82
N LEU A 125 7.07 -7.72 -12.68
CA LEU A 125 5.66 -7.39 -12.42
C LEU A 125 5.43 -5.88 -12.46
N ALA A 126 6.34 -5.07 -11.93
CA ALA A 126 6.24 -3.61 -12.04
C ALA A 126 6.25 -3.16 -13.52
N GLY A 127 7.05 -3.81 -14.36
CA GLY A 127 7.09 -3.57 -15.80
C GLY A 127 5.77 -3.85 -16.53
N THR A 128 4.85 -4.65 -15.98
CA THR A 128 3.53 -4.87 -16.62
C THR A 128 2.56 -3.71 -16.37
N VAL A 129 2.80 -2.93 -15.32
CA VAL A 129 1.94 -1.80 -14.90
C VAL A 129 2.53 -0.45 -15.31
N LEU A 130 3.87 -0.34 -15.34
CA LEU A 130 4.55 0.92 -15.57
C LEU A 130 4.60 1.31 -17.06
N PRO A 131 4.44 2.60 -17.39
CA PRO A 131 4.70 3.08 -18.74
C PRO A 131 6.19 2.88 -19.06
N GLY A 132 6.49 2.35 -20.26
CA GLY A 132 7.85 2.01 -20.67
C GLY A 132 8.25 0.55 -20.41
N GLY A 133 7.39 -0.25 -19.78
CA GLY A 133 7.54 -1.70 -19.73
C GLY A 133 8.85 -2.15 -19.08
N ALA A 134 9.64 -2.91 -19.84
CA ALA A 134 10.95 -3.42 -19.40
C ALA A 134 11.92 -2.31 -18.95
N ALA A 135 11.95 -1.16 -19.63
CA ALA A 135 12.85 -0.07 -19.25
C ALA A 135 12.50 0.51 -17.87
N ALA A 136 11.20 0.52 -17.51
CA ALA A 136 10.75 0.92 -16.19
C ALA A 136 11.06 -0.16 -15.14
N ALA A 137 10.96 -1.44 -15.50
CA ALA A 137 11.38 -2.56 -14.64
C ALA A 137 12.89 -2.49 -14.29
N ASP A 138 13.75 -2.04 -15.22
CA ASP A 138 15.18 -1.85 -14.95
C ASP A 138 15.44 -0.73 -13.94
N GLN A 139 14.65 0.36 -13.98
CA GLN A 139 14.71 1.43 -12.99
C GLN A 139 14.28 0.94 -11.60
N VAL A 140 13.21 0.14 -11.53
CA VAL A 140 12.77 -0.50 -10.28
C VAL A 140 13.87 -1.44 -9.75
N THR A 141 14.46 -2.27 -10.61
CA THR A 141 15.58 -3.16 -10.26
C THR A 141 16.76 -2.39 -9.69
N SER A 142 17.09 -1.24 -10.29
CA SER A 142 18.18 -0.37 -9.82
C SER A 142 17.93 0.13 -8.39
N LEU A 143 16.69 0.53 -8.07
CA LEU A 143 16.32 0.98 -6.72
C LEU A 143 16.30 -0.17 -5.70
N LEU A 144 15.99 -1.39 -6.13
CA LEU A 144 15.98 -2.59 -5.31
C LEU A 144 17.36 -3.25 -5.18
N THR A 145 18.38 -2.75 -5.86
CA THR A 145 19.74 -3.27 -5.73
C THR A 145 20.31 -2.88 -4.36
N LEU A 146 21.01 -3.83 -3.71
CA LEU A 146 21.63 -3.56 -2.42
C LEU A 146 22.79 -2.58 -2.57
N ALA A 147 22.94 -1.69 -1.60
CA ALA A 147 24.13 -0.86 -1.46
C ALA A 147 25.37 -1.74 -1.18
N SER A 148 26.56 -1.20 -1.46
CA SER A 148 27.83 -1.93 -1.33
C SER A 148 28.20 -2.27 0.12
N SER A 149 27.72 -1.50 1.09
CA SER A 149 27.94 -1.80 2.51
C SER A 149 27.06 -2.99 2.95
N PRO A 150 27.57 -3.95 3.76
CA PRO A 150 26.82 -5.16 4.15
C PRO A 150 25.45 -4.93 4.79
N ASN A 151 25.22 -3.77 5.44
CA ASN A 151 23.95 -3.40 6.06
C ASN A 151 23.38 -2.08 5.48
N GLY A 152 23.64 -1.82 4.19
CA GLY A 152 23.22 -0.57 3.54
C GLY A 152 21.77 -0.57 3.05
N GLY A 153 21.14 -1.75 2.97
CA GLY A 153 19.80 -1.89 2.42
C GLY A 153 19.73 -1.52 0.93
N THR A 154 18.57 -1.04 0.51
CA THR A 154 18.20 -0.59 -0.84
C THR A 154 17.98 0.92 -0.87
N ALA A 155 17.81 1.49 -2.07
CA ALA A 155 17.53 2.93 -2.21
C ALA A 155 16.24 3.37 -1.49
N VAL A 156 15.30 2.44 -1.25
CA VAL A 156 13.99 2.70 -0.62
C VAL A 156 13.91 2.29 0.85
N THR A 157 15.02 1.84 1.44
CA THR A 157 15.05 1.36 2.82
C THR A 157 14.56 2.40 3.84
N ASP A 158 14.91 3.68 3.67
CA ASP A 158 14.48 4.72 4.61
C ASP A 158 12.99 5.06 4.47
N ASP A 159 12.41 4.91 3.27
CA ASP A 159 10.96 5.04 3.06
C ASP A 159 10.21 3.90 3.77
N LEU A 160 10.77 2.68 3.72
CA LEU A 160 10.22 1.53 4.44
C LEU A 160 10.31 1.74 5.96
N LYS A 161 11.47 2.19 6.47
CA LYS A 161 11.64 2.52 7.89
C LYS A 161 10.64 3.58 8.35
N TYR A 162 10.36 4.60 7.52
CA TYR A 162 9.36 5.62 7.84
C TYR A 162 7.97 4.98 8.03
N ASN A 163 7.53 4.16 7.09
CA ASN A 163 6.25 3.47 7.15
C ASN A 163 6.13 2.60 8.41
N VAL A 164 7.14 1.77 8.68
CA VAL A 164 7.19 0.90 9.86
C VAL A 164 7.24 1.72 11.17
N LYS A 165 7.99 2.82 11.20
CA LYS A 165 8.05 3.72 12.37
C LYS A 165 6.69 4.35 12.64
N PHE A 166 6.00 4.79 11.59
CA PHE A 166 4.66 5.38 11.71
C PHE A 166 3.64 4.37 12.22
N ALA A 167 3.66 3.14 11.70
CA ALA A 167 2.79 2.07 12.17
C ALA A 167 3.06 1.72 13.65
N ARG A 168 4.33 1.61 14.05
CA ARG A 168 4.73 1.38 15.45
C ARG A 168 4.27 2.51 16.37
N GLN A 169 4.41 3.76 15.95
CA GLN A 169 3.97 4.91 16.74
C GLN A 169 2.46 4.92 17.00
N ASN A 170 1.67 4.34 16.09
CA ASN A 170 0.22 4.19 16.23
C ASN A 170 -0.21 2.86 16.84
N GLY A 171 0.73 2.02 17.30
CA GLY A 171 0.42 0.73 17.91
C GLY A 171 -0.18 -0.31 16.95
N ILE A 172 0.08 -0.17 15.64
CA ILE A 172 -0.46 -1.09 14.63
C ILE A 172 0.21 -2.46 14.78
N HIS A 173 -0.62 -3.49 14.98
CA HIS A 173 -0.16 -4.87 15.11
C HIS A 173 -0.62 -5.73 13.93
N VAL A 174 -1.93 -5.88 13.74
CA VAL A 174 -2.52 -6.72 12.70
C VAL A 174 -2.76 -5.95 11.39
N SER A 175 -2.81 -6.68 10.29
CA SER A 175 -3.13 -6.15 8.96
C SER A 175 -4.39 -6.84 8.42
N PRO A 176 -5.38 -6.10 7.89
CA PRO A 176 -5.40 -4.65 7.84
C PRO A 176 -5.76 -4.03 9.20
N THR A 177 -5.30 -2.81 9.44
CA THR A 177 -5.82 -1.93 10.51
C THR A 177 -6.23 -0.62 9.89
N VAL A 178 -7.39 -0.08 10.30
CA VAL A 178 -7.93 1.16 9.76
C VAL A 178 -8.00 2.22 10.85
N LEU A 179 -7.50 3.41 10.55
CA LEU A 179 -7.64 4.60 11.38
C LEU A 179 -8.55 5.60 10.68
N TRP A 180 -9.44 6.22 11.45
CA TRP A 180 -10.21 7.39 11.04
C TRP A 180 -9.73 8.59 11.84
N ASP A 181 -9.24 9.61 11.14
CA ASP A 181 -8.70 10.84 11.74
C ASP A 181 -7.68 10.59 12.87
N GLY A 182 -6.89 9.52 12.72
CA GLY A 182 -5.85 9.11 13.67
C GLY A 182 -6.29 8.12 14.75
N LEU A 183 -7.57 7.74 14.82
CA LEU A 183 -8.09 6.78 15.79
C LEU A 183 -8.45 5.43 15.16
N VAL A 184 -7.98 4.34 15.76
CA VAL A 184 -8.25 2.96 15.31
C VAL A 184 -9.75 2.69 15.27
N GLN A 185 -10.23 2.11 14.18
CA GLN A 185 -11.61 1.73 13.95
C GLN A 185 -11.76 0.19 13.95
N ASN A 186 -11.84 -0.40 15.14
CA ASN A 186 -11.91 -1.86 15.34
C ASN A 186 -13.14 -2.53 14.69
N GLN A 187 -14.18 -1.76 14.40
CA GLN A 187 -15.38 -2.24 13.73
C GLN A 187 -15.20 -2.47 12.23
N VAL A 188 -14.20 -1.84 11.61
CA VAL A 188 -13.96 -1.95 10.16
C VAL A 188 -13.46 -3.36 9.86
N SER A 189 -14.19 -4.08 9.02
CA SER A 189 -13.80 -5.40 8.53
C SER A 189 -13.26 -5.30 7.11
N SER A 190 -12.27 -6.14 6.78
CA SER A 190 -11.76 -6.27 5.40
C SER A 190 -12.83 -6.72 4.40
N GLY A 191 -13.94 -7.28 4.89
CA GLY A 191 -15.06 -7.74 4.08
C GLY A 191 -16.19 -6.73 3.90
N TRP A 192 -16.07 -5.50 4.43
CA TRP A 192 -17.10 -4.48 4.27
C TRP A 192 -17.38 -4.17 2.80
N GLU A 193 -18.67 -4.07 2.48
CA GLU A 193 -19.18 -3.73 1.17
C GLU A 193 -19.79 -2.31 1.19
N ALA A 194 -20.44 -1.92 0.09
CA ALA A 194 -21.03 -0.59 -0.05
C ALA A 194 -21.96 -0.17 1.10
N PRO A 195 -22.85 -1.02 1.63
CA PRO A 195 -23.73 -0.63 2.73
C PRO A 195 -22.97 -0.27 4.01
N GLU A 196 -21.98 -1.08 4.41
CA GLU A 196 -21.20 -0.85 5.63
C GLU A 196 -20.34 0.40 5.52
N TRP A 197 -19.64 0.57 4.38
CA TRP A 197 -18.83 1.76 4.14
C TRP A 197 -19.68 3.03 4.09
N SER A 198 -20.84 2.98 3.42
CA SER A 198 -21.74 4.13 3.34
C SER A 198 -22.31 4.51 4.71
N ALA A 199 -22.72 3.52 5.51
CA ALA A 199 -23.21 3.76 6.87
C ALA A 199 -22.12 4.32 7.79
N PHE A 200 -20.88 3.81 7.68
CA PHE A 200 -19.73 4.33 8.41
C PHE A 200 -19.46 5.79 8.04
N LEU A 201 -19.31 6.09 6.74
CA LEU A 201 -19.00 7.45 6.27
C LEU A 201 -20.13 8.43 6.60
N ALA A 202 -21.40 8.03 6.49
CA ALA A 202 -22.53 8.88 6.83
C ALA A 202 -22.55 9.29 8.31
N LYS A 203 -22.06 8.42 9.18
CA LYS A 203 -21.94 8.70 10.62
C LYS A 203 -20.75 9.61 10.94
N GLN A 204 -19.62 9.41 10.25
CA GLN A 204 -18.37 10.09 10.57
C GLN A 204 -18.24 11.46 9.92
N VAL A 205 -18.68 11.58 8.67
CA VAL A 205 -18.66 12.82 7.90
C VAL A 205 -19.92 13.59 8.28
N THR A 206 -19.86 14.27 9.42
CA THR A 206 -20.90 15.22 9.82
C THR A 206 -20.79 16.48 8.94
N ALA A 207 -21.94 17.10 8.68
CA ALA A 207 -22.04 18.31 7.87
C ALA A 207 -21.40 19.52 8.54
#